data_AF-A0A1L9ATN0-F1
#
_entry.id   AF-A0A1L9ATN0-F1
#
_cell.length_a   1.000
_cell.length_b   1.000
_cell.length_c   1.000
_cell.angle_alpha   90.00
_cell.angle_beta   90.00
_cell.angle_gamma   90.00
#
_symmetry.space_group_name_H-M   'P 1'
#
loop_
_entity.id
_entity.type
_entity.pdbx_description
1 polymer ?
#
loop_
_entity_poly.entity_id
_entity_poly.type
_entity_poly.pdbx_seq_one_letter_code
_entity_poly.pdbx_strand_id
1 'polypeptide(L)'
;MAGPDVSAVIAGAGAAAVPVVQLDEALEQTGKRGAGSGGEGRFAEEWAEPVELELAPLPCWKGLGEDERQRAARALVEEVEVEARARNKPVLGARAVRAQNPHTRPEHLKRSPRPLGHASTRQALRELREQYRGFVAAFREAAARWGRGDFAAPFPPFSFPLRVVPGCVAQVL
;
A
#
# COMPACT_ATOMS: atom_id res chain seq x y z
N MET A 1 -1.36 43.57 -18.09
CA MET A 1 -1.76 42.18 -18.43
C MET A 1 -1.71 41.38 -17.13
N ALA A 2 -2.83 41.33 -16.43
CA ALA A 2 -2.96 40.68 -15.13
C ALA A 2 -2.99 39.15 -15.35
N GLY A 3 -2.09 38.42 -14.67
CA GLY A 3 -2.11 36.96 -14.63
C GLY A 3 -3.23 36.46 -13.73
N PRO A 4 -3.71 35.21 -13.92
CA PRO A 4 -4.80 34.68 -13.12
C PRO A 4 -4.36 34.51 -11.66
N ASP A 5 -5.15 35.09 -10.78
CA ASP A 5 -5.09 35.00 -9.32
C ASP A 5 -5.42 33.56 -8.88
N VAL A 6 -4.46 32.89 -8.24
CA VAL A 6 -4.58 31.48 -7.80
C VAL A 6 -5.21 31.39 -6.39
N SER A 7 -5.79 32.49 -5.88
CA SER A 7 -6.32 32.58 -4.51
C SER A 7 -7.66 31.85 -4.27
N ALA A 8 -8.19 31.10 -5.23
CA ALA A 8 -9.54 30.53 -5.14
C ALA A 8 -9.60 29.01 -5.36
N VAL A 9 -9.02 28.19 -4.47
CA VAL A 9 -9.37 26.74 -4.39
C VAL A 9 -9.49 26.19 -2.96
N ILE A 10 -9.19 26.94 -1.89
CA ILE A 10 -9.43 26.45 -0.52
C ILE A 10 -10.41 27.37 0.19
N ALA A 11 -11.64 27.37 -0.30
CA ALA A 11 -12.78 27.95 0.39
C ALA A 11 -13.77 26.82 0.71
N GLY A 12 -13.98 26.57 2.01
CA GLY A 12 -15.08 25.77 2.51
C GLY A 12 -14.73 24.33 2.90
N ALA A 13 -14.14 24.12 4.08
CA ALA A 13 -14.32 22.87 4.82
C ALA A 13 -15.63 22.97 5.63
N GLY A 14 -16.76 23.01 4.92
CA GLY A 14 -18.02 22.51 5.45
C GLY A 14 -18.13 21.06 5.02
N ALA A 15 -18.48 20.16 5.95
CA ALA A 15 -18.68 18.71 5.76
C ALA A 15 -18.53 18.24 4.31
N ALA A 16 -17.29 17.95 3.90
CA ALA A 16 -17.02 17.39 2.59
C ALA A 16 -17.09 15.88 2.71
N ALA A 17 -18.14 15.28 2.15
CA ALA A 17 -18.17 13.83 1.91
C ALA A 17 -17.06 13.51 0.90
N VAL A 18 -15.89 13.11 1.40
CA VAL A 18 -14.84 12.52 0.57
C VAL A 18 -15.21 11.04 0.46
N PRO A 19 -15.60 10.54 -0.72
CA PRO A 19 -15.94 9.14 -0.85
C PRO A 19 -14.69 8.29 -0.52
N VAL A 20 -14.87 7.30 0.35
CA VAL A 20 -13.81 6.45 0.94
C VAL A 20 -12.98 5.68 -0.10
N VAL A 21 -13.43 5.64 -1.36
CA VAL A 21 -12.73 5.02 -2.51
C VAL A 21 -11.30 5.55 -2.73
N GLN A 22 -10.93 6.72 -2.24
CA GLN A 22 -9.56 7.25 -2.40
C GLN A 22 -8.54 6.80 -1.35
N LEU A 23 -8.96 6.10 -0.28
CA LEU A 23 -8.03 5.66 0.77
C LEU A 23 -7.52 4.22 0.60
N ASP A 24 -8.24 3.35 -0.13
CA ASP A 24 -7.94 1.92 -0.21
C ASP A 24 -7.36 1.41 -1.55
N GLU A 25 -7.21 2.26 -2.57
CA GLU A 25 -6.50 1.89 -3.81
C GLU A 25 -5.02 1.45 -3.53
N ALA A 26 -4.51 1.77 -2.34
CA ALA A 26 -3.18 1.41 -1.86
C ALA A 26 -3.02 -0.05 -1.36
N LEU A 27 -4.10 -0.84 -1.19
CA LEU A 27 -4.04 -2.18 -0.55
C LEU A 27 -4.39 -3.36 -1.48
N GLU A 28 -4.40 -3.23 -2.81
CA GLU A 28 -4.76 -4.37 -3.66
C GLU A 28 -3.62 -5.19 -4.24
N GLN A 29 -2.40 -4.70 -4.27
CA GLN A 29 -1.37 -5.33 -5.13
C GLN A 29 -0.46 -6.32 -4.40
N THR A 30 -0.98 -7.04 -3.40
CA THR A 30 -0.35 -8.29 -2.95
C THR A 30 -1.06 -9.50 -3.57
N GLY A 31 -0.56 -9.92 -4.74
CA GLY A 31 -0.76 -11.28 -5.23
C GLY A 31 -1.15 -11.36 -6.69
N LYS A 32 -0.16 -11.65 -7.55
CA LYS A 32 -0.42 -12.29 -8.85
C LYS A 32 -1.15 -13.63 -8.62
N ARG A 33 -2.49 -13.60 -8.63
CA ARG A 33 -3.35 -14.75 -8.86
C ARG A 33 -4.37 -14.32 -9.89
N GLY A 34 -4.22 -14.82 -11.12
CA GLY A 34 -5.21 -14.77 -12.20
C GLY A 34 -5.61 -13.37 -12.64
N ALA A 35 -5.18 -12.98 -13.85
CA ALA A 35 -5.94 -12.02 -14.63
C ALA A 35 -7.30 -12.68 -14.97
N GLY A 36 -8.28 -12.49 -14.07
CA GLY A 36 -9.69 -12.77 -14.31
C GLY A 36 -10.30 -11.57 -15.04
N SER A 37 -11.04 -11.87 -16.09
CA SER A 37 -11.72 -10.95 -16.99
C SER A 37 -12.59 -9.89 -16.29
N GLY A 38 -12.33 -8.61 -16.58
CA GLY A 38 -13.31 -7.57 -16.89
C GLY A 38 -14.65 -7.52 -16.14
N GLY A 39 -14.65 -7.68 -14.81
CA GLY A 39 -15.77 -7.28 -13.96
C GLY A 39 -15.39 -6.02 -13.17
N GLU A 40 -16.37 -5.19 -12.86
CA GLU A 40 -16.25 -4.12 -11.87
C GLU A 40 -15.46 -4.64 -10.66
N GLY A 41 -14.28 -4.06 -10.43
CA GLY A 41 -13.37 -4.52 -9.38
C GLY A 41 -14.06 -4.45 -8.02
N ARG A 42 -13.52 -5.12 -7.00
CA ARG A 42 -14.05 -5.09 -5.62
C ARG A 42 -14.09 -3.69 -4.97
N PHE A 43 -13.75 -2.65 -5.72
CA PHE A 43 -13.83 -1.23 -5.37
C PHE A 43 -14.73 -0.43 -6.31
N ALA A 44 -15.58 -1.08 -7.11
CA ALA A 44 -16.56 -0.33 -7.87
C ALA A 44 -17.44 0.48 -6.92
N GLU A 45 -17.80 1.67 -7.37
CA GLU A 45 -18.52 2.66 -6.56
C GLU A 45 -19.89 2.14 -6.09
N GLU A 46 -20.48 1.20 -6.83
CA GLU A 46 -21.67 0.43 -6.43
C GLU A 46 -21.49 -0.37 -5.12
N TRP A 47 -20.25 -0.72 -4.77
CA TRP A 47 -19.90 -1.39 -3.51
C TRP A 47 -19.39 -0.41 -2.44
N ALA A 48 -19.25 0.88 -2.77
CA ALA A 48 -18.78 1.89 -1.84
C ALA A 48 -19.93 2.44 -1.00
N GLU A 49 -19.76 2.42 0.32
CA GLU A 49 -20.69 3.08 1.25
C GLU A 49 -20.13 4.47 1.61
N PRO A 50 -20.90 5.56 1.42
CA PRO A 50 -20.46 6.88 1.83
C PRO A 50 -20.42 6.95 3.36
N VAL A 51 -19.24 7.22 3.91
CA VAL A 51 -19.04 7.41 5.36
C VAL A 51 -18.67 8.86 5.61
N GLU A 52 -19.44 9.53 6.47
CA GLU A 52 -19.08 10.87 6.94
C GLU A 52 -17.88 10.77 7.88
N LEU A 53 -16.80 11.49 7.52
CA LEU A 53 -15.58 11.54 8.32
C LEU A 53 -15.44 12.92 8.97
N GLU A 54 -15.55 12.96 10.29
CA GLU A 54 -15.21 14.15 11.06
C GLU A 54 -13.69 14.27 11.22
N LEU A 55 -13.10 15.30 10.62
CA LEU A 55 -11.68 15.60 10.75
C LEU A 55 -11.43 16.44 12.01
N ALA A 56 -10.97 15.78 13.07
CA ALA A 56 -10.52 16.47 14.27
C ALA A 56 -9.19 17.22 14.01
N PRO A 57 -8.97 18.40 14.63
CA PRO A 57 -7.68 19.07 14.56
C PRO A 57 -6.58 18.23 15.21
N LEU A 58 -5.35 18.39 14.73
CA LEU A 58 -4.19 17.72 15.32
C LEU A 58 -4.09 18.00 16.83
N PRO A 59 -3.61 17.05 17.66
CA PRO A 59 -3.54 17.24 19.11
C PRO A 59 -2.80 18.51 19.55
N CYS A 60 -1.72 18.88 18.84
CA CYS A 60 -0.97 20.10 19.11
C CYS A 60 -1.69 21.40 18.71
N TRP A 61 -2.79 21.31 17.95
CA TRP A 61 -3.59 22.43 17.44
C TRP A 61 -5.01 22.47 18.02
N LYS A 62 -5.30 21.66 19.04
CA LYS A 62 -6.64 21.55 19.64
C LYS A 62 -7.17 22.88 20.20
N GLY A 63 -6.28 23.76 20.65
CA GLY A 63 -6.63 25.09 21.17
C GLY A 63 -6.68 26.21 20.13
N LEU A 64 -6.32 25.92 18.87
CA LEU A 64 -6.28 26.93 17.81
C LEU A 64 -7.62 26.96 17.07
N GLY A 65 -8.13 28.16 16.80
CA GLY A 65 -9.23 28.35 15.86
C GLY A 65 -8.84 27.99 14.42
N GLU A 66 -9.82 27.85 13.53
CA GLU A 66 -9.56 27.49 12.13
C GLU A 66 -8.58 28.47 11.45
N ASP A 67 -8.82 29.79 11.58
CA ASP A 67 -7.95 30.80 10.97
C ASP A 67 -6.53 30.77 11.55
N GLU A 68 -6.39 30.45 12.84
CA GLU A 68 -5.09 30.32 13.50
C GLU A 68 -4.33 29.10 12.99
N ARG A 69 -5.03 27.97 12.81
CA ARG A 69 -4.46 26.77 12.19
C ARG A 69 -4.02 27.04 10.75
N GLN A 70 -4.83 27.74 9.97
CA GLN A 70 -4.48 28.10 8.60
C GLN A 70 -3.24 29.00 8.55
N ARG A 71 -3.15 30.00 9.44
CA ARG A 71 -1.95 30.84 9.57
C ARG A 71 -0.72 30.02 9.98
N ALA A 72 -0.86 29.14 10.97
CA ALA A 72 0.22 28.28 11.44
C ALA A 72 0.73 27.33 10.34
N ALA A 73 -0.19 26.70 9.59
CA ALA A 73 0.16 25.83 8.47
C ALA A 73 0.88 26.61 7.35
N ARG A 74 0.43 27.82 7.02
CA ARG A 74 1.09 28.68 6.02
C ARG A 74 2.50 29.07 6.46
N ALA A 75 2.68 29.45 7.72
CA ALA A 75 3.99 29.79 8.27
C ALA A 75 4.97 28.61 8.21
N LEU A 76 4.51 27.39 8.52
CA LEU A 76 5.33 26.18 8.41
C LEU A 76 5.75 25.89 6.96
N VAL A 77 4.82 26.05 6.00
CA VAL A 77 5.14 25.87 4.58
C VAL A 77 6.17 26.91 4.12
N GLU A 78 6.00 28.17 4.50
CA GLU A 78 6.94 29.24 4.17
C GLU A 78 8.35 28.95 4.73
N GLU A 79 8.46 28.52 5.99
CA GLU A 79 9.73 28.14 6.60
C GLU A 79 10.43 27.01 5.81
N VAL A 80 9.68 25.96 5.46
CA VAL A 80 10.19 24.84 4.65
C VAL A 80 10.64 25.31 3.27
N GLU A 81 9.89 26.20 2.63
CA GLU A 81 10.27 26.76 1.33
C GLU A 81 11.52 27.63 1.39
N VAL A 82 11.68 28.44 2.44
CA VAL A 82 12.90 29.23 2.67
C VAL A 82 14.11 28.32 2.82
N GLU A 83 14.00 27.28 3.65
CA GLU A 83 15.07 26.29 3.83
C GLU A 83 15.40 25.56 2.52
N ALA A 84 14.37 25.15 1.76
CA ALA A 84 14.55 24.48 0.48
C ALA A 84 15.25 25.37 -0.55
N ARG A 85 14.89 26.66 -0.63
CA ARG A 85 15.55 27.65 -1.49
C ARG A 85 17.01 27.84 -1.11
N ALA A 86 17.32 27.91 0.18
CA ALA A 86 18.71 28.03 0.66
C ALA A 86 19.59 26.83 0.28
N ARG A 87 19.01 25.62 0.24
CA ARG A 87 19.71 24.39 -0.19
C ARG A 87 19.98 24.33 -1.70
N ASN A 88 19.31 25.15 -2.51
CA ASN A 88 19.44 25.26 -3.96
C ASN A 88 19.45 23.90 -4.70
N LYS A 89 18.58 22.98 -4.29
CA LYS A 89 18.41 21.67 -4.94
C LYS A 89 17.19 21.69 -5.85
N PRO A 90 17.28 21.16 -7.09
CA PRO A 90 16.13 21.07 -7.97
C PRO A 90 15.08 20.13 -7.37
N VAL A 91 13.80 20.56 -7.43
CA VAL A 91 12.64 19.76 -7.04
C VAL A 91 11.80 19.43 -8.27
N LEU A 92 11.06 18.31 -8.22
CA LEU A 92 10.19 17.86 -9.32
C LEU A 92 9.06 18.84 -9.66
N GLY A 93 8.56 19.60 -8.67
CA GLY A 93 7.44 20.51 -8.82
C GLY A 93 6.07 19.80 -8.82
N ALA A 94 5.01 20.52 -8.48
CA ALA A 94 3.68 19.95 -8.21
C ALA A 94 3.12 19.13 -9.39
N ARG A 95 3.28 19.63 -10.62
CA ARG A 95 2.82 18.93 -11.83
C ARG A 95 3.51 17.59 -12.01
N ALA A 96 4.82 17.53 -11.87
CA ALA A 96 5.56 16.29 -12.06
C ALA A 96 5.30 15.31 -10.92
N VAL A 97 5.11 15.78 -9.68
CA VAL A 97 4.70 14.94 -8.54
C VAL A 97 3.35 14.27 -8.80
N ARG A 98 2.34 15.03 -9.25
CA ARG A 98 1.00 14.48 -9.58
C ARG A 98 1.02 13.52 -10.77
N ALA A 99 1.99 13.68 -11.67
CA ALA A 99 2.16 12.79 -12.81
C ALA A 99 2.88 11.48 -12.45
N GLN A 100 3.42 11.35 -11.23
CA GLN A 100 4.01 10.08 -10.80
C GLN A 100 2.91 9.07 -10.54
N ASN A 101 3.05 7.88 -11.13
CA ASN A 101 2.26 6.74 -10.72
C ASN A 101 2.91 6.12 -9.46
N PRO A 102 2.21 6.09 -8.30
CA PRO A 102 2.75 5.59 -7.03
C PRO A 102 3.24 4.13 -7.08
N HIS A 103 2.74 3.34 -8.03
CA HIS A 103 3.10 1.93 -8.20
C HIS A 103 4.20 1.69 -9.23
N THR A 104 4.69 2.75 -9.89
CA THR A 104 5.82 2.61 -10.82
C THR A 104 7.06 2.18 -10.06
N ARG A 105 7.57 0.99 -10.39
CA ARG A 105 8.85 0.52 -9.88
C ARG A 105 9.98 1.36 -10.47
N PRO A 106 10.93 1.85 -9.65
CA PRO A 106 12.12 2.51 -10.17
C PRO A 106 12.91 1.56 -11.09
N GLU A 107 13.37 2.08 -12.23
CA GLU A 107 14.24 1.33 -13.16
C GLU A 107 15.52 0.85 -12.46
N HIS A 108 16.09 1.72 -11.61
CA HIS A 108 17.33 1.48 -10.90
C HIS A 108 17.09 1.52 -9.39
N LEU A 109 17.30 0.38 -8.73
CA LEU A 109 17.30 0.30 -7.27
C LEU A 109 18.72 0.51 -6.75
N LYS A 110 18.90 1.45 -5.81
CA LYS A 110 20.19 1.71 -5.15
C LYS A 110 20.78 0.47 -4.47
N ARG A 111 19.93 -0.46 -4.06
CA ARG A 111 20.30 -1.71 -3.41
C ARG A 111 19.71 -2.89 -4.17
N SER A 112 20.48 -3.96 -4.29
CA SER A 112 19.97 -5.24 -4.76
C SER A 112 18.89 -5.77 -3.80
N PRO A 113 17.94 -6.58 -4.30
CA PRO A 113 17.01 -7.29 -3.44
C PRO A 113 17.76 -8.07 -2.36
N ARG A 114 17.16 -8.16 -1.17
CA ARG A 114 17.74 -8.97 -0.09
C ARG A 114 17.96 -10.41 -0.59
N PRO A 115 19.11 -11.02 -0.26
CA PRO A 115 19.36 -12.40 -0.65
C PRO A 115 18.29 -13.31 -0.03
N LEU A 116 17.99 -14.42 -0.73
CA LEU A 116 16.97 -15.40 -0.30
C LEU A 116 17.27 -15.98 1.09
N GLY A 117 18.55 -16.13 1.41
CA GLY A 117 19.03 -16.51 2.73
C GLY A 117 20.46 -16.04 2.91
N HIS A 118 20.84 -15.80 4.17
CA HIS A 118 22.22 -15.51 4.53
C HIS A 118 23.00 -16.83 4.60
N ALA A 119 23.62 -17.22 3.49
CA ALA A 119 24.45 -18.42 3.41
C ALA A 119 25.91 -18.04 3.21
N SER A 120 26.81 -18.65 3.99
CA SER A 120 28.26 -18.40 3.93
C SER A 120 28.90 -18.93 2.65
N THR A 121 28.24 -19.84 1.92
CA THR A 121 28.75 -20.43 0.67
C THR A 121 27.68 -20.47 -0.42
N ARG A 122 28.10 -20.50 -1.69
CA ARG A 122 27.20 -20.66 -2.84
C ARG A 122 26.46 -22.00 -2.85
N GLN A 123 27.13 -23.06 -2.37
CA GLN A 123 26.54 -24.38 -2.27
C GLN A 123 25.40 -24.41 -1.25
N ALA A 124 25.59 -23.86 -0.05
CA ALA A 124 24.53 -23.77 0.94
C ALA A 124 23.33 -22.94 0.44
N LEU A 125 23.59 -21.86 -0.32
CA LEU A 125 22.50 -21.09 -0.94
C LEU A 125 21.74 -21.90 -2.00
N ARG A 126 22.42 -22.78 -2.75
CA ARG A 126 21.80 -23.66 -3.73
C ARG A 126 20.94 -24.71 -3.05
N GLU A 127 21.44 -25.36 -2.01
CA GLU A 127 20.70 -26.34 -1.21
C GLU A 127 19.45 -25.71 -0.59
N LEU A 128 19.57 -24.51 -0.01
CA LEU A 128 18.42 -23.75 0.50
C LEU A 128 17.37 -23.48 -0.59
N ARG A 129 17.80 -23.11 -1.81
CA ARG A 129 16.89 -22.88 -2.94
C ARG A 129 16.16 -24.15 -3.35
N GLU A 130 16.84 -25.30 -3.36
CA GLU A 130 16.27 -26.59 -3.72
C GLU A 130 15.26 -27.06 -2.67
N GLN A 131 15.61 -26.97 -1.37
CA GLN A 131 14.70 -27.26 -0.27
C GLN A 131 13.46 -26.37 -0.29
N TYR A 132 13.65 -25.06 -0.48
CA TYR A 132 12.53 -24.11 -0.55
C TYR A 132 11.62 -24.39 -1.75
N ARG A 133 12.18 -24.77 -2.91
CA ARG A 133 11.38 -25.20 -4.07
C ARG A 133 10.57 -26.45 -3.77
N GLY A 134 11.16 -27.44 -3.10
CA GLY A 134 10.47 -28.65 -2.66
C GLY A 134 9.32 -28.35 -1.71
N PHE A 135 9.57 -27.51 -0.70
CA PHE A 135 8.55 -27.04 0.24
C PHE A 135 7.39 -26.34 -0.49
N VAL A 136 7.68 -25.38 -1.39
CA VAL A 136 6.66 -24.64 -2.14
C VAL A 136 5.84 -25.57 -3.05
N ALA A 137 6.46 -26.57 -3.65
CA ALA A 137 5.75 -27.55 -4.47
C ALA A 137 4.77 -28.38 -3.62
N ALA A 138 5.25 -28.98 -2.52
CA ALA A 138 4.42 -29.75 -1.59
C ALA A 138 3.26 -28.91 -1.01
N PHE A 139 3.55 -27.67 -0.61
CA PHE A 139 2.53 -26.75 -0.11
C PHE A 139 1.45 -26.46 -1.15
N ARG A 140 1.83 -26.19 -2.41
CA ARG A 140 0.88 -25.90 -3.49
C ARG A 140 0.01 -27.11 -3.82
N GLU A 141 0.58 -28.31 -3.79
CA GLU A 141 -0.18 -29.54 -3.99
C GLU A 141 -1.22 -29.75 -2.88
N ALA A 142 -0.81 -29.63 -1.62
CA ALA A 142 -1.70 -29.73 -0.47
C ALA A 142 -2.81 -28.66 -0.51
N ALA A 143 -2.46 -27.40 -0.81
CA ALA A 143 -3.41 -26.31 -0.95
C ALA A 143 -4.42 -26.53 -2.09
N ALA A 144 -3.99 -27.12 -3.22
CA ALA A 144 -4.89 -27.44 -4.32
C ALA A 144 -5.88 -28.54 -3.94
N ARG A 145 -5.46 -29.56 -3.18
CA ARG A 145 -6.34 -30.61 -2.64
C ARG A 145 -7.33 -30.04 -1.62
N TRP A 146 -6.84 -29.24 -0.67
CA TRP A 146 -7.64 -28.52 0.32
C TRP A 146 -8.73 -27.67 -0.35
N GLY A 147 -8.37 -26.92 -1.40
CA GLY A 147 -9.31 -26.09 -2.15
C GLY A 147 -10.42 -26.88 -2.87
N ARG A 148 -10.21 -28.17 -3.12
CA ARG A 148 -11.22 -29.09 -3.69
C ARG A 148 -12.04 -29.83 -2.62
N GLY A 149 -11.84 -29.52 -1.34
CA GLY A 149 -12.58 -30.13 -0.23
C GLY A 149 -11.90 -31.33 0.45
N ASP A 150 -10.69 -31.70 0.03
CA ASP A 150 -9.89 -32.70 0.75
C ASP A 150 -9.18 -32.04 1.95
N PHE A 151 -9.91 -31.94 3.07
CA PHE A 151 -9.41 -31.36 4.31
C PHE A 151 -8.45 -32.26 5.09
N ALA A 152 -8.21 -33.49 4.61
CA ALA A 152 -7.19 -34.38 5.15
C ALA A 152 -5.85 -34.25 4.39
N ALA A 153 -5.76 -33.36 3.38
CA ALA A 153 -4.54 -33.14 2.63
C ALA A 153 -3.37 -32.77 3.55
N PRO A 154 -2.26 -33.51 3.51
CA PRO A 154 -1.13 -33.27 4.40
C PRO A 154 -0.32 -32.07 3.95
N PHE A 155 -0.20 -31.07 4.81
CA PHE A 155 0.64 -29.89 4.58
C PHE A 155 2.08 -30.14 5.04
N PRO A 156 3.09 -29.56 4.36
CA PRO A 156 4.47 -29.68 4.81
C PRO A 156 4.66 -29.04 6.19
N PRO A 157 5.68 -29.48 6.97
CA PRO A 157 6.00 -28.91 8.27
C PRO A 157 6.12 -27.38 8.21
N PHE A 158 5.70 -26.71 9.30
CA PHE A 158 5.76 -25.25 9.42
C PHE A 158 4.88 -24.49 8.42
N SER A 159 3.81 -25.11 7.92
CA SER A 159 2.86 -24.47 7.02
C SER A 159 1.41 -24.70 7.45
N PHE A 160 0.51 -23.83 6.99
CA PHE A 160 -0.90 -23.85 7.33
C PHE A 160 -1.76 -23.59 6.08
N PRO A 161 -3.00 -24.11 6.01
CA PRO A 161 -3.90 -23.88 4.88
C PRO A 161 -4.29 -22.40 4.77
N LEU A 162 -4.44 -21.91 3.53
CA LEU A 162 -4.78 -20.51 3.25
C LEU A 162 -6.23 -20.13 3.61
N ARG A 163 -7.11 -21.12 3.77
CA ARG A 163 -8.50 -20.94 4.17
C ARG A 163 -8.76 -21.78 5.39
N VAL A 164 -9.00 -21.12 6.52
CA VAL A 164 -9.50 -21.77 7.73
C VAL A 164 -10.96 -22.12 7.49
N VAL A 165 -11.30 -23.40 7.56
CA VAL A 165 -12.68 -23.89 7.49
C VAL A 165 -13.07 -24.31 8.91
N PRO A 166 -14.11 -23.71 9.53
CA PRO A 166 -14.52 -24.06 10.88
C PRO A 166 -14.76 -25.56 11.02
N GLY A 167 -14.17 -26.19 12.05
CA GLY A 167 -14.29 -27.62 12.30
C GLY A 167 -13.35 -28.53 11.50
N CYS A 168 -12.55 -27.98 10.58
CA CYS A 168 -11.55 -28.74 9.84
C CYS A 168 -10.14 -28.40 10.33
N VAL A 169 -9.35 -29.42 10.66
CA VAL A 169 -7.95 -29.27 11.07
C VAL A 169 -7.06 -29.87 9.98
N ALA A 170 -6.18 -29.04 9.41
CA ALA A 170 -5.17 -29.52 8.47
C ALA A 170 -4.18 -30.43 9.18
N GLN A 171 -3.87 -31.56 8.54
CA GLN A 171 -2.80 -32.43 8.99
C GLN A 171 -1.45 -31.86 8.55
N VAL A 172 -0.48 -31.88 9.45
CA VAL A 172 0.91 -31.49 9.17
C VAL A 172 1.75 -32.78 9.16
N LEU A 173 2.59 -32.93 8.14
CA LEU A 173 3.54 -34.05 8.01
C LEU A 173 4.66 -34.01 9.05
#